data_AF-A0A8J7J228-F1
#
_entry.id   AF-A0A8J7J228-F1
#
_cell.length_a   1.000
_cell.length_b   1.000
_cell.length_c   1.000
_cell.angle_alpha   90.00
_cell.angle_beta   90.00
_cell.angle_gamma   90.00
#
_symmetry.space_group_name_H-M   'P 1'
#
loop_
_entity.id
_entity.type
_entity.pdbx_description
1 polymer ?
#
loop_
_entity_poly.entity_id
_entity_poly.type
_entity_poly.pdbx_seq_one_letter_code
_entity_poly.pdbx_strand_id
1 'polypeptide(L)'
;MLQLLFPLIRAIEPFLVPFCFVLAWGYAIALVWGLISMARDATTTAKRMHEVPCTTCRFFTDNYHLKCSVQPTIAETEEAIGCRDYSPQKYFFSIDR
;
A
#
# COMPACT_ATOMS: atom_id res chain seq x y z
N MET A 1 29.72 -8.41 46.47
CA MET A 1 29.55 -8.54 45.01
C MET A 1 28.85 -7.32 44.38
N LEU A 2 27.77 -6.76 44.98
CA LEU A 2 27.03 -5.62 44.39
C LEU A 2 27.63 -4.22 44.65
N GLN A 3 28.59 -4.09 45.59
CA GLN A 3 29.13 -2.78 46.01
C GLN A 3 30.03 -2.11 44.94
N LEU A 4 30.68 -2.87 44.05
CA LEU A 4 31.45 -2.31 42.94
C LEU A 4 30.58 -1.89 41.75
N LEU A 5 29.38 -2.44 41.62
CA LEU A 5 28.50 -2.19 40.48
C LEU A 5 27.83 -0.81 40.58
N PHE A 6 27.51 -0.37 41.80
CA PHE A 6 26.84 0.90 42.07
C PHE A 6 27.60 2.16 41.62
N PRO A 7 28.92 2.32 41.90
CA PRO A 7 29.67 3.48 41.40
C PRO A 7 29.84 3.45 39.88
N LEU A 8 29.93 2.26 39.28
CA LEU A 8 30.05 2.10 37.83
C LEU A 8 28.75 2.52 37.13
N ILE A 9 27.60 2.16 37.69
CA ILE A 9 26.28 2.60 37.21
C ILE A 9 26.14 4.11 37.31
N ARG A 10 26.56 4.72 38.43
CA ARG A 10 26.52 6.19 38.61
C ARG A 10 27.38 6.96 37.60
N ALA A 11 28.51 6.38 37.17
CA ALA A 11 29.35 6.98 36.14
C ALA A 11 28.75 6.85 34.72
N ILE A 12 27.97 5.78 34.48
CA ILE A 12 27.38 5.45 33.18
C ILE A 12 25.97 6.05 32.99
N GLU A 13 25.25 6.30 34.08
CA GLU A 13 23.91 6.91 34.11
C GLU A 13 23.75 8.12 33.17
N PRO A 14 24.66 9.13 33.16
CA PRO A 14 24.50 10.30 32.30
C PRO A 14 24.62 9.99 30.80
N PHE A 15 25.26 8.89 30.41
CA PHE A 15 25.33 8.44 29.02
C PHE A 15 24.18 7.51 28.65
N LEU A 16 23.66 6.76 29.62
CA LEU A 16 22.58 5.80 29.40
C LEU A 16 21.24 6.48 29.10
N VAL A 17 20.98 7.63 29.74
CA VAL A 17 19.76 8.43 29.53
C VAL A 17 19.62 8.95 28.08
N PRO A 18 20.61 9.65 27.49
CA PRO A 18 20.49 10.12 26.10
C PRO A 18 20.45 8.96 25.11
N PHE A 19 21.19 7.88 25.38
CA PHE A 19 21.15 6.69 24.53
C PHE A 19 19.76 6.03 24.52
N CYS A 20 19.15 5.86 25.69
CA CYS A 20 17.78 5.35 25.81
C CYS A 20 16.77 6.25 25.10
N PHE A 21 16.93 7.58 25.21
CA PHE A 21 16.08 8.53 24.49
C PHE A 21 16.19 8.39 22.98
N VAL A 22 17.42 8.33 22.44
CA VAL A 22 17.66 8.15 20.99
C VAL A 22 17.08 6.81 20.51
N LEU A 23 17.26 5.73 21.27
CA LEU A 23 16.71 4.42 20.92
C LEU A 23 15.18 4.41 20.96
N ALA A 24 14.56 4.99 21.99
CA ALA A 24 13.12 5.05 22.12
C ALA A 24 12.49 5.85 20.97
N TRP A 25 13.07 7.01 20.63
CA TRP A 25 12.62 7.82 19.50
C TRP A 25 12.89 7.13 18.16
N GLY A 26 14.06 6.52 17.98
CA GLY A 26 14.37 5.75 16.77
C GLY A 26 13.38 4.61 16.54
N TYR A 27 13.04 3.88 17.60
CA TYR A 27 12.05 2.81 17.55
C TYR A 27 10.64 3.35 17.26
N ALA A 28 10.22 4.42 17.94
CA ALA A 28 8.93 5.06 17.68
C ALA A 28 8.80 5.55 16.23
N ILE A 29 9.85 6.19 15.69
CA ILE A 29 9.89 6.65 14.29
C ILE A 29 9.83 5.45 13.35
N ALA A 30 10.58 4.38 13.61
CA ALA A 30 10.56 3.18 12.79
C ALA A 30 9.17 2.52 12.75
N LEU A 31 8.48 2.44 13.89
CA LEU A 31 7.11 1.93 13.97
C LEU A 31 6.13 2.80 13.17
N VAL A 32 6.19 4.12 13.36
CA VAL A 32 5.34 5.06 12.63
C VAL A 32 5.60 4.97 11.13
N TRP A 33 6.86 4.89 10.71
CA TRP A 33 7.23 4.74 9.30
C TRP A 33 6.70 3.43 8.72
N GLY A 34 6.83 2.32 9.46
CA GLY A 34 6.28 1.02 9.06
C GLY A 34 4.77 1.07 8.85
N LEU A 35 4.02 1.65 9.79
CA LEU A 35 2.58 1.84 9.68
C LEU A 35 2.19 2.71 8.47
N ILE A 36 2.91 3.81 8.23
CA ILE A 36 2.69 4.68 7.08
C ILE A 36 3.02 3.96 5.77
N SER A 37 4.10 3.18 5.71
CA SER A 37 4.48 2.40 4.52
C SER A 37 3.41 1.36 4.19
N MET A 38 2.96 0.60 5.19
CA MET A 38 1.90 -0.39 5.01
C MET A 38 0.58 0.24 4.60
N ALA A 39 0.21 1.38 5.20
CA ALA A 39 -0.99 2.12 4.81
C ALA A 39 -0.87 2.66 3.38
N ARG A 40 0.30 3.20 2.99
CA ARG A 40 0.55 3.64 1.62
C ARG A 40 0.47 2.49 0.64
N ASP A 41 1.09 1.35 0.93
CA ASP A 41 1.05 0.16 0.08
C ASP A 41 -0.36 -0.42 -0.04
N ALA A 42 -1.15 -0.37 1.03
CA ALA A 42 -2.57 -0.71 0.98
C ALA A 42 -3.36 0.27 0.10
N THR A 43 -3.07 1.58 0.20
CA THR A 43 -3.76 2.59 -0.62
C THR A 43 -3.30 2.60 -2.07
N THR A 44 -2.05 2.29 -2.39
CA THR A 44 -1.57 2.15 -3.78
C THR A 44 -2.12 0.88 -4.40
N THR A 45 -2.19 -0.22 -3.65
CA THR A 45 -2.87 -1.46 -4.08
C THR A 45 -4.38 -1.21 -4.30
N ALA A 46 -5.03 -0.45 -3.41
CA ALA A 46 -6.45 -0.09 -3.57
C ALA A 46 -6.70 0.92 -4.70
N LYS A 47 -5.80 1.90 -4.90
CA LYS A 47 -5.87 2.84 -6.04
C LYS A 47 -5.64 2.15 -7.37
N ARG A 48 -4.71 1.19 -7.42
CA ARG A 48 -4.45 0.34 -8.58
C ARG A 48 -5.70 -0.43 -9.00
N MET A 49 -6.51 -0.91 -8.06
CA MET A 49 -7.81 -1.54 -8.35
C MET A 49 -8.87 -0.54 -8.81
N HIS A 50 -8.81 0.74 -8.42
CA HIS A 50 -9.74 1.78 -8.86
C HIS A 50 -9.37 2.41 -10.22
N GLU A 51 -8.13 2.23 -10.67
CA GLU A 51 -7.63 2.70 -11.98
C GLU A 51 -7.82 1.66 -13.10
N VAL A 52 -8.29 0.45 -12.80
CA VAL A 52 -8.53 -0.57 -13.83
C VAL A 52 -9.73 -0.16 -14.70
N PRO A 53 -9.55 0.11 -16.00
CA PRO A 53 -10.62 0.61 -16.85
C PRO A 53 -11.61 -0.47 -17.29
N CYS A 54 -11.50 -1.72 -16.80
CA CYS A 54 -12.33 -2.86 -17.20
C CYS A 54 -13.83 -2.58 -17.08
N THR A 55 -14.28 -1.91 -16.01
CA THR A 55 -15.70 -1.58 -15.80
C THR A 55 -16.29 -0.65 -16.86
N THR A 56 -15.44 0.05 -17.61
CA THR A 56 -15.84 0.96 -18.71
C THR A 56 -15.67 0.33 -20.10
N CYS A 57 -15.18 -0.92 -20.17
CA CYS A 57 -14.91 -1.64 -21.40
C CYS A 57 -16.14 -2.39 -21.90
N ARG A 58 -16.42 -2.34 -23.21
CA ARG A 58 -17.55 -3.01 -23.87
C ARG A 58 -17.56 -4.53 -23.70
N PHE A 59 -16.39 -5.13 -23.50
CA PHE A 59 -16.23 -6.59 -23.36
C PHE A 59 -16.34 -7.09 -21.93
N PHE A 60 -16.47 -6.19 -20.96
CA PHE A 60 -16.67 -6.53 -19.57
C PHE A 60 -18.08 -7.11 -19.39
N THR A 61 -18.11 -8.36 -18.96
CA THR A 61 -19.34 -9.06 -18.64
C THR A 61 -19.23 -9.32 -17.15
N ASP A 62 -19.97 -8.56 -16.34
CA ASP A 62 -19.93 -8.56 -14.87
C ASP A 62 -20.39 -9.91 -14.28
N ASN A 63 -19.67 -10.98 -14.62
CA ASN A 63 -19.98 -12.37 -14.34
C ASN A 63 -18.74 -13.03 -13.73
N TYR A 64 -18.92 -13.63 -12.57
CA TYR A 64 -17.87 -14.31 -11.80
C TYR A 64 -17.10 -15.35 -12.61
N HIS A 65 -17.75 -16.02 -13.57
CA HIS A 65 -17.12 -17.05 -14.39
C HIS A 65 -16.39 -16.48 -15.62
N LEU A 66 -16.77 -15.29 -16.08
CA LEU A 66 -16.30 -14.75 -17.35
C LEU A 66 -16.29 -13.22 -17.31
N LYS A 67 -15.34 -12.66 -16.55
CA LYS A 67 -15.18 -11.22 -16.32
C LYS A 67 -14.99 -10.40 -17.61
N CYS A 68 -14.23 -10.95 -18.57
CA CYS A 68 -13.99 -10.35 -19.89
C CYS A 68 -14.07 -11.44 -20.97
N SER A 69 -14.72 -11.14 -22.09
CA SER A 69 -14.89 -12.10 -23.19
C SER A 69 -13.65 -12.26 -24.09
N VAL A 70 -12.75 -11.27 -24.11
CA VAL A 70 -11.53 -11.28 -24.94
C VAL A 70 -10.34 -11.81 -24.15
N GLN A 71 -10.17 -11.32 -22.93
CA GLN A 71 -9.03 -11.63 -22.07
C GLN A 71 -9.50 -11.91 -20.62
N PRO A 72 -10.05 -13.10 -20.35
CA PRO A 72 -10.60 -13.44 -19.03
C PRO A 72 -9.53 -13.55 -17.93
N THR A 73 -8.28 -13.88 -18.28
CA THR A 73 -7.20 -14.12 -17.30
C THR A 73 -6.66 -12.84 -16.67
N ILE A 74 -6.65 -11.73 -17.41
CA ILE A 74 -6.09 -10.45 -16.95
C ILE A 74 -7.19 -9.45 -16.54
N ALA A 75 -8.47 -9.86 -16.55
CA ALA A 75 -9.58 -8.96 -16.23
C ALA A 75 -9.54 -8.54 -14.75
N GLU A 76 -9.75 -7.25 -14.48
CA GLU A 76 -9.74 -6.66 -13.13
C GLU A 76 -8.41 -6.80 -12.37
N THR A 77 -7.30 -7.01 -13.08
CA THR A 77 -5.94 -7.02 -12.50
C THR A 77 -5.16 -5.79 -12.95
N GLU A 78 -3.99 -5.54 -12.33
CA GLU A 78 -3.09 -4.45 -12.75
C GLU A 78 -2.61 -4.62 -14.19
N GLU A 79 -2.58 -5.86 -14.70
CA GLU A 79 -2.20 -6.18 -16.09
C GLU A 79 -3.24 -5.68 -17.11
N ALA A 80 -4.46 -5.38 -16.66
CA ALA A 80 -5.48 -4.74 -17.49
C ALA A 80 -5.24 -3.24 -17.72
N ILE A 81 -4.34 -2.61 -16.95
CA ILE A 81 -3.98 -1.20 -17.10
C ILE A 81 -3.18 -1.07 -18.41
N GLY A 82 -3.84 -0.58 -19.46
CA GLY A 82 -3.26 -0.51 -20.82
C GLY A 82 -3.57 -1.73 -21.70
N CYS A 83 -4.61 -2.50 -21.37
CA CYS A 83 -5.12 -3.58 -22.20
C CYS A 83 -5.25 -3.15 -23.68
N ARG A 84 -4.61 -3.89 -24.59
CA ARG A 84 -4.55 -3.57 -26.02
C ARG A 84 -5.91 -3.72 -26.73
N ASP A 85 -6.76 -4.58 -26.17
CA ASP A 85 -8.10 -4.87 -26.66
C ASP A 85 -9.17 -4.00 -25.99
N TYR A 86 -8.75 -3.00 -25.19
CA TYR A 86 -9.66 -2.08 -24.53
C TYR A 86 -10.52 -1.33 -25.55
N SER A 87 -11.83 -1.46 -25.42
CA SER A 87 -12.81 -0.72 -26.23
C SER A 87 -13.80 -0.02 -25.31
N PRO A 88 -13.80 1.33 -25.25
CA PRO A 88 -14.71 2.05 -24.37
C PRO A 88 -16.17 1.81 -24.77
N GLN A 89 -17.03 1.62 -23.77
CA GLN A 89 -18.47 1.49 -23.98
C GLN A 89 -19.02 2.82 -24.54
N LYS A 90 -19.44 2.81 -25.82
CA LYS A 90 -19.86 4.00 -26.58
C LYS A 90 -21.08 4.77 -26.04
N TYR A 91 -21.69 4.36 -24.92
CA TYR A 91 -22.96 4.91 -24.46
C TYR A 91 -22.87 6.21 -23.65
N PHE A 92 -21.67 6.70 -23.29
CA PHE A 92 -21.56 7.96 -22.55
C PHE A 92 -21.52 9.22 -23.43
N PHE A 93 -21.42 9.11 -24.77
CA PHE A 93 -21.34 10.29 -25.66
C PHE A 93 -22.59 10.52 -26.53
N SER A 94 -23.74 9.91 -26.21
CA SER A 94 -24.98 10.09 -26.97
C SER A 94 -26.11 10.77 -26.20
N ILE A 95 -25.85 11.30 -25.00
CA ILE A 95 -26.79 12.12 -24.22
C ILE A 95 -26.21 13.54 -24.08
N ASP A 96 -25.88 14.17 -25.20
CA ASP A 96 -25.59 15.61 -25.32
C ASP A 96 -25.82 15.99 -26.79
N ARG A 97 -27.06 15.80 -27.27
CA ARG A 97 -27.56 16.39 -28.51
C ARG A 97 -28.92 17.02 -28.25
#